data_AF-A0A3C1W3B1-F1
#
_entry.id   AF-A0A3C1W3B1-F1
#
_cell.length_a   1.000
_cell.length_b   1.000
_cell.length_c   1.000
_cell.angle_alpha   90.00
_cell.angle_beta   90.00
_cell.angle_gamma   90.00
#
_symmetry.space_group_name_H-M   'P 1'
#
loop_
_entity.id
_entity.type
_entity.pdbx_description
1 polymer ?
#
loop_
_entity_poly.entity_id
_entity_poly.type
_entity_poly.pdbx_seq_one_letter_code
_entity_poly.pdbx_strand_id
1 'polypeptide(L)'
;TARVMVNRIWQVLFGYGIVRTPNNFGKKAAPPSHPELLDWLAVEFMESGWKIKPLIRKIVLSETYRQSSLHPEAEVYSQIDAGNMSLWRQNRRRMDAEALRDSMLAVSGELNRKMGGPSFYPAMPPEALEGFSRKGKAWKESPRQERKRRSVYMLSKRHLLLPMMTAFDFPNSEKPCGRRDVTTVAPQALAMLNNKFVHDRSAQLADRIVAGGMSGREAIEEAWRLVLARDPSGVELDMALSHHAKQKGRFERAEGSEPDLSGIPGQGLSLWLAADRGLKMDSKGRALRWLDGSGEEHHARQGESKRRPRLVRDAIAGYSALRFSGKGDYLSLEGEVVNSQANTIIAVARDRSGLVSHRGIFSNWNGSAGNSTTSLFLGLTGKGTVRFSDDYRSEGAIERPEDAFVLAASTGSGGSMILYNGSVIASRSSSLSRRKLGGSYVIGQQGNIDGEYWTGDIAEILVYNRQLSAAEIRRVGEVLAKKYSVPFSSRESIRDSDPELRALASVCHVLLNTNEFLYVD
;
A
#
# COMPACT_ATOMS: atom_id res chain seq x y z
N THR A 1 21.35 -29.72 -32.23
CA THR A 1 20.70 -30.60 -33.23
C THR A 1 19.19 -30.56 -33.04
N ALA A 2 18.41 -31.05 -34.00
CA ALA A 2 16.95 -31.09 -33.89
C ALA A 2 16.48 -31.87 -32.64
N ARG A 3 17.06 -33.06 -32.38
CA ARG A 3 16.79 -33.87 -31.18
C ARG A 3 16.93 -33.07 -29.86
N VAL A 4 17.97 -32.26 -29.73
CA VAL A 4 18.19 -31.43 -28.51
C VAL A 4 17.09 -30.39 -28.35
N MET A 5 16.69 -29.73 -29.44
CA MET A 5 15.64 -28.70 -29.38
C MET A 5 14.26 -29.31 -29.11
N VAL A 6 13.93 -30.41 -29.79
CA VAL A 6 12.70 -31.19 -29.54
C VAL A 6 12.64 -31.64 -28.08
N ASN A 7 13.73 -32.18 -27.54
CA ASN A 7 13.77 -32.61 -26.15
C ASN A 7 13.57 -31.46 -25.15
N ARG A 8 14.08 -30.25 -25.46
CA ARG A 8 13.84 -29.05 -24.65
C ARG A 8 12.38 -28.61 -24.70
N ILE A 9 11.77 -28.60 -25.89
CA ILE A 9 10.34 -28.26 -26.04
C ILE A 9 9.49 -29.29 -25.29
N TRP A 10 9.80 -30.57 -25.45
CA TRP A 10 9.16 -31.67 -24.74
C TRP A 10 9.30 -31.51 -23.22
N GLN A 11 10.51 -31.20 -22.73
CA GLN A 11 10.75 -30.97 -21.30
C GLN A 11 9.92 -29.81 -20.75
N VAL A 12 9.77 -28.70 -21.50
CA VAL A 12 8.92 -27.59 -21.05
C VAL A 12 7.46 -28.02 -20.95
N LEU A 13 6.99 -28.86 -21.88
CA LEU A 13 5.59 -29.32 -21.94
C LEU A 13 5.27 -30.41 -20.91
N PHE A 14 6.15 -31.40 -20.73
CA PHE A 14 5.94 -32.57 -19.86
C PHE A 14 6.72 -32.53 -18.53
N GLY A 15 7.54 -31.51 -18.28
CA GLY A 15 8.41 -31.36 -17.10
C GLY A 15 9.76 -32.08 -17.21
N TYR A 16 9.80 -33.23 -17.89
CA TYR A 16 11.01 -33.98 -18.19
C TYR A 16 11.17 -34.17 -19.70
N GLY A 17 12.40 -34.10 -20.20
CA GLY A 17 12.70 -34.48 -21.58
C GLY A 17 12.61 -36.00 -21.79
N ILE A 18 12.36 -36.42 -23.02
CA ILE A 18 12.50 -37.81 -23.47
C ILE A 18 13.89 -38.34 -23.11
N VAL A 19 14.92 -37.50 -23.25
CA VAL A 19 16.22 -37.66 -22.60
C VAL A 19 16.24 -36.80 -21.34
N ARG A 20 16.30 -37.44 -20.17
CA ARG A 20 16.23 -36.74 -18.86
C ARG A 20 17.40 -35.81 -18.58
N THR A 21 18.51 -35.93 -19.31
CA THR A 21 19.69 -35.04 -19.23
C THR A 21 19.68 -33.99 -20.35
N PRO A 22 19.03 -32.83 -20.18
CA PRO A 22 18.83 -31.86 -21.27
C PRO A 22 20.11 -31.31 -21.89
N ASN A 23 21.20 -31.26 -21.13
CA ASN A 23 22.48 -30.72 -21.57
C ASN A 23 23.47 -31.81 -22.02
N ASN A 24 23.13 -33.10 -21.97
CA ASN A 24 24.03 -34.19 -22.35
C ASN A 24 23.29 -35.22 -23.22
N PHE A 25 23.64 -35.24 -24.50
CA PHE A 25 23.19 -36.18 -25.53
C PHE A 25 24.33 -37.08 -26.04
N GLY A 26 25.45 -37.14 -25.31
CA GLY A 26 26.61 -37.95 -25.69
C GLY A 26 26.37 -39.44 -25.45
N LYS A 27 27.30 -40.28 -25.93
CA LYS A 27 27.24 -41.76 -25.76
C LYS A 27 27.20 -42.23 -24.30
N LYS A 28 27.58 -41.38 -23.35
CA LYS A 28 27.54 -41.63 -21.90
C LYS A 28 26.25 -41.12 -21.22
N ALA A 29 25.35 -40.48 -21.96
CA ALA A 29 24.06 -40.05 -21.44
C ALA A 29 23.11 -41.24 -21.32
N ALA A 30 22.09 -41.12 -20.46
CA ALA A 30 21.00 -42.09 -20.44
C ALA A 30 20.29 -42.13 -21.80
N PRO A 31 19.88 -43.30 -22.28
CA PRO A 31 19.14 -43.41 -23.54
C PRO A 31 17.81 -42.65 -23.45
N PRO A 32 17.25 -42.20 -24.58
CA PRO A 32 15.89 -41.65 -24.61
C PRO A 32 14.88 -42.70 -24.14
N SER A 33 13.86 -42.29 -23.38
CA SER A 33 12.77 -43.21 -22.99
C SER A 33 11.98 -43.72 -24.20
N HIS A 34 11.82 -42.86 -25.22
CA HIS A 34 11.12 -43.17 -26.47
C HIS A 34 11.98 -42.72 -27.67
N PRO A 35 12.97 -43.52 -28.11
CA PRO A 35 13.93 -43.13 -29.13
C PRO A 35 13.27 -42.85 -30.49
N GLU A 36 12.35 -43.70 -30.92
CA GLU A 36 11.65 -43.54 -32.21
C GLU A 36 10.78 -42.27 -32.24
N LEU A 37 10.10 -41.97 -31.13
CA LEU A 37 9.31 -40.74 -31.00
C LEU A 37 10.20 -39.49 -31.10
N LEU A 38 11.35 -39.50 -30.41
CA LEU A 38 12.29 -38.39 -30.46
C LEU A 38 12.82 -38.16 -31.89
N ASP A 39 13.07 -39.24 -32.62
CA ASP A 39 13.56 -39.21 -33.99
C ASP A 39 12.51 -38.68 -34.94
N TRP A 40 11.29 -39.20 -34.84
CA TRP A 40 10.15 -38.73 -35.62
C TRP A 40 9.87 -37.24 -35.40
N LEU A 41 9.82 -36.79 -34.14
CA LEU A 41 9.63 -35.37 -33.83
C LEU A 41 10.80 -34.50 -34.32
N ALA A 42 12.03 -35.02 -34.31
CA ALA A 42 13.20 -34.31 -34.82
C ALA A 42 13.16 -34.13 -36.34
N VAL A 43 12.74 -35.16 -37.08
CA VAL A 43 12.53 -35.07 -38.54
C VAL A 43 11.43 -34.06 -38.84
N GLU A 44 10.27 -34.17 -38.19
CA GLU A 44 9.15 -33.24 -38.35
C GLU A 44 9.56 -31.78 -38.06
N PHE A 45 10.37 -31.56 -37.02
CA PHE A 45 10.85 -30.22 -36.69
C PHE A 45 11.74 -29.64 -37.78
N MET A 46 12.58 -30.46 -38.43
CA MET A 46 13.41 -30.03 -39.55
C MET A 46 12.58 -29.76 -40.80
N GLU A 47 11.67 -30.68 -41.15
CA GLU A 47 10.80 -30.59 -42.34
C GLU A 47 9.83 -29.40 -42.26
N SER A 48 9.36 -29.05 -41.05
CA SER A 48 8.54 -27.86 -40.81
C SER A 48 9.33 -26.54 -40.82
N GLY A 49 10.61 -26.57 -41.20
CA GLY A 49 11.47 -25.39 -41.31
C GLY A 49 11.93 -24.85 -39.96
N TRP A 50 12.14 -25.73 -38.97
CA TRP A 50 12.64 -25.39 -37.63
C TRP A 50 11.71 -24.43 -36.84
N LYS A 51 10.42 -24.45 -37.17
CA LYS A 51 9.41 -23.61 -36.52
C LYS A 51 8.92 -24.26 -35.23
N ILE A 52 9.07 -23.56 -34.10
CA ILE A 52 8.72 -24.08 -32.77
C ILE A 52 7.20 -24.22 -32.60
N LYS A 53 6.41 -23.23 -33.04
CA LYS A 53 4.95 -23.22 -32.81
C LYS A 53 4.21 -24.41 -33.44
N PRO A 54 4.47 -24.82 -34.70
CA PRO A 54 3.87 -26.02 -35.29
C PRO A 54 4.19 -27.30 -34.50
N LEU A 55 5.44 -27.47 -34.07
CA LEU A 55 5.84 -28.62 -33.24
C LEU A 55 5.11 -28.63 -31.90
N ILE A 56 5.05 -27.49 -31.20
CA ILE A 56 4.27 -27.36 -29.95
C ILE A 56 2.82 -27.74 -30.21
N ARG A 57 2.19 -27.20 -31.27
CA ARG A 57 0.81 -27.53 -31.64
C ARG A 57 0.63 -29.04 -31.84
N LYS A 58 1.55 -29.71 -32.54
CA LYS A 58 1.50 -31.16 -32.75
C LYS A 58 1.54 -31.94 -31.43
N ILE A 59 2.44 -31.55 -30.52
CA ILE A 59 2.56 -32.20 -29.21
C ILE A 59 1.32 -31.96 -28.34
N VAL A 60 0.86 -30.71 -28.20
CA VAL A 60 -0.27 -30.39 -27.30
C VAL A 60 -1.62 -30.91 -27.79
N LEU A 61 -1.73 -31.26 -29.07
CA LEU A 61 -2.91 -31.90 -29.64
C LEU A 61 -2.84 -33.44 -29.60
N SER A 62 -1.72 -34.03 -29.18
CA SER A 62 -1.61 -35.49 -29.00
C SER A 62 -2.55 -35.99 -27.90
N GLU A 63 -2.91 -37.28 -27.95
CA GLU A 63 -3.64 -37.93 -26.86
C GLU A 63 -2.80 -37.94 -25.59
N THR A 64 -1.51 -38.25 -25.70
CA THR A 64 -0.57 -38.29 -24.57
C THR A 64 -0.51 -36.97 -23.80
N TYR A 65 -0.45 -35.82 -24.48
CA TYR A 65 -0.42 -34.52 -23.79
C TYR A 65 -1.78 -34.16 -23.16
N ARG A 66 -2.89 -34.60 -23.76
CA ARG A 66 -4.26 -34.30 -23.30
C ARG A 66 -4.77 -35.26 -22.23
N GLN A 67 -3.97 -36.22 -21.78
CA GLN A 67 -4.31 -37.08 -20.66
C GLN A 67 -4.53 -36.25 -19.39
N SER A 68 -5.38 -36.75 -18.49
CA SER A 68 -5.59 -36.15 -17.17
C SER A 68 -4.35 -36.37 -16.28
N SER A 69 -4.01 -35.37 -15.46
CA SER A 69 -3.04 -35.51 -14.38
C SER A 69 -3.56 -36.38 -13.21
N LEU A 70 -4.89 -36.52 -13.11
CA LEU A 70 -5.61 -37.42 -12.20
C LEU A 70 -6.07 -38.67 -12.95
N HIS A 71 -5.40 -39.79 -12.71
CA HIS A 71 -5.72 -41.09 -13.33
C HIS A 71 -6.46 -41.99 -12.33
N PRO A 72 -7.58 -42.64 -12.70
CA PRO A 72 -8.33 -43.52 -11.78
C PRO A 72 -7.50 -44.66 -11.19
N GLU A 73 -6.63 -45.26 -12.00
CA GLU A 73 -5.71 -46.35 -11.59
C GLU A 73 -4.33 -45.85 -11.16
N ALA A 74 -4.21 -44.59 -10.72
CA ALA A 74 -2.90 -44.00 -10.38
C ALA A 74 -2.11 -44.81 -9.34
N GLU A 75 -2.79 -45.44 -8.39
CA GLU A 75 -2.15 -46.28 -7.37
C GLU A 75 -1.46 -47.50 -8.00
N VAL A 76 -2.12 -48.19 -8.93
CA VAL A 76 -1.56 -49.35 -9.63
C VAL A 76 -0.39 -48.94 -10.53
N TYR A 77 -0.59 -47.94 -11.38
CA TYR A 77 0.44 -47.52 -12.33
C TYR A 77 1.65 -46.88 -11.66
N SER A 78 1.47 -46.22 -10.51
CA SER A 78 2.60 -45.69 -9.75
C SER A 78 3.47 -46.78 -9.14
N GLN A 79 2.98 -48.01 -8.91
CA GLN A 79 3.81 -49.13 -8.47
C GLN A 79 4.67 -49.69 -9.61
N ILE A 80 4.19 -49.59 -10.86
CA ILE A 80 4.89 -50.08 -12.05
C ILE A 80 5.88 -49.02 -12.57
N ASP A 81 5.43 -47.77 -12.66
CA ASP A 81 6.18 -46.64 -13.21
C ASP A 81 5.88 -45.35 -12.43
N ALA A 82 6.40 -45.29 -11.20
CA ALA A 82 6.34 -44.12 -10.33
C ALA A 82 6.89 -42.85 -10.99
N GLY A 83 7.85 -43.02 -11.90
CA GLY A 83 8.52 -41.92 -12.61
C GLY A 83 7.72 -41.36 -13.80
N ASN A 84 6.55 -41.93 -14.09
CA ASN A 84 5.72 -41.63 -15.25
C ASN A 84 6.55 -41.59 -16.56
N MET A 85 7.49 -42.52 -16.70
CA MET A 85 8.34 -42.63 -17.90
C MET A 85 7.53 -43.03 -19.13
N SER A 86 6.49 -43.82 -18.96
CA SER A 86 5.57 -44.33 -19.99
C SER A 86 4.44 -43.36 -20.31
N LEU A 87 4.36 -42.22 -19.60
CA LEU A 87 3.38 -41.16 -19.82
C LEU A 87 1.93 -41.68 -19.72
N TRP A 88 1.65 -42.45 -18.66
CA TRP A 88 0.33 -42.99 -18.35
C TRP A 88 -0.62 -41.93 -17.73
N ARG A 89 -0.10 -40.73 -17.46
CA ARG A 89 -0.86 -39.53 -17.12
C ARG A 89 -0.09 -38.27 -17.53
N GLN A 90 -0.76 -37.12 -17.51
CA GLN A 90 -0.06 -35.84 -17.56
C GLN A 90 0.63 -35.54 -16.22
N ASN A 91 1.74 -34.79 -16.27
CA ASN A 91 2.47 -34.35 -15.08
C ASN A 91 1.96 -32.99 -14.59
N ARG A 92 1.61 -32.92 -13.31
CA ARG A 92 1.43 -31.63 -12.62
C ARG A 92 2.75 -30.87 -12.60
N ARG A 93 2.73 -29.61 -13.02
CA ARG A 93 3.93 -28.76 -13.06
C ARG A 93 3.74 -27.52 -12.21
N ARG A 94 4.64 -27.30 -11.25
CA ARG A 94 4.68 -26.04 -10.50
C ARG A 94 5.03 -24.91 -11.47
N MET A 95 4.31 -23.81 -11.42
CA MET A 95 4.69 -22.59 -12.14
C MET A 95 6.04 -22.09 -11.66
N ASP A 96 6.88 -21.72 -12.62
CA ASP A 96 8.11 -20.97 -12.35
C ASP A 96 7.81 -19.62 -11.69
N ALA A 97 8.77 -19.06 -10.97
CA ALA A 97 8.61 -17.80 -10.22
C ALA A 97 8.03 -16.65 -11.08
N GLU A 98 8.50 -16.52 -12.32
CA GLU A 98 8.01 -15.51 -13.27
C GLU A 98 6.57 -15.75 -13.69
N ALA A 99 6.22 -17.00 -13.96
CA ALA A 99 4.87 -17.39 -14.35
C ALA A 99 3.91 -17.20 -13.18
N LEU A 100 4.29 -17.57 -11.96
CA LEU A 100 3.52 -17.34 -10.75
C LEU A 100 3.20 -15.85 -10.55
N ARG A 101 4.23 -14.99 -10.64
CA ARG A 101 4.04 -13.54 -10.53
C ARG A 101 3.14 -13.00 -11.64
N ASP A 102 3.36 -13.41 -12.88
CA ASP A 102 2.58 -12.96 -14.04
C ASP A 102 1.12 -13.44 -13.95
N SER A 103 0.87 -14.65 -13.45
CA SER A 103 -0.47 -15.20 -13.19
C SER A 103 -1.21 -14.37 -12.14
N MET A 104 -0.56 -13.99 -11.03
CA MET A 104 -1.18 -13.10 -10.03
C MET A 104 -1.57 -11.74 -10.60
N LEU A 105 -0.72 -11.17 -11.47
CA LEU A 105 -1.05 -9.93 -12.18
C LEU A 105 -2.17 -10.11 -13.21
N ALA A 106 -2.23 -11.27 -13.85
CA ALA A 106 -3.27 -11.57 -14.84
C ALA A 106 -4.65 -11.69 -14.18
N VAL A 107 -4.76 -12.48 -13.10
CA VAL A 107 -6.03 -12.70 -12.40
C VAL A 107 -6.53 -11.43 -11.70
N SER A 108 -5.62 -10.62 -11.13
CA SER A 108 -5.98 -9.30 -10.56
C SER A 108 -6.30 -8.22 -11.61
N GLY A 109 -6.12 -8.51 -12.91
CA GLY A 109 -6.41 -7.56 -13.99
C GLY A 109 -5.36 -6.45 -14.19
N GLU A 110 -4.17 -6.63 -13.62
CA GLU A 110 -3.10 -5.63 -13.62
C GLU A 110 -2.00 -5.87 -14.64
N LEU A 111 -1.94 -7.06 -15.24
CA LEU A 111 -0.85 -7.45 -16.12
C LEU A 111 -0.70 -6.50 -17.31
N ASN A 112 0.41 -5.75 -17.32
CA ASN A 112 0.78 -4.90 -18.42
C ASN A 112 1.49 -5.73 -19.51
N ARG A 113 0.85 -5.85 -20.69
CA ARG A 113 1.35 -6.65 -21.83
C ARG A 113 2.31 -5.91 -22.77
N LYS A 114 2.75 -4.69 -22.42
CA LYS A 114 3.73 -3.91 -23.20
C LYS A 114 5.00 -4.72 -23.49
N MET A 115 5.32 -4.86 -24.77
CA MET A 115 6.49 -5.56 -25.27
C MET A 115 7.64 -4.60 -25.59
N GLY A 116 8.88 -5.08 -25.47
CA GLY A 116 10.10 -4.32 -25.80
C GLY A 116 10.46 -3.22 -24.81
N GLY A 117 11.41 -2.36 -25.17
CA GLY A 117 11.89 -1.27 -24.30
C GLY A 117 12.76 -1.73 -23.12
N PRO A 118 13.20 -0.78 -22.26
CA PRO A 118 14.07 -1.08 -21.14
C PRO A 118 13.37 -1.96 -20.09
N SER A 119 14.18 -2.73 -19.36
CA SER A 119 13.74 -3.50 -18.21
C SER A 119 13.23 -2.59 -17.09
N PHE A 120 12.30 -3.09 -16.27
CA PHE A 120 11.83 -2.40 -15.08
C PHE A 120 12.49 -2.94 -13.81
N TYR A 121 12.65 -2.07 -12.82
CA TYR A 121 13.10 -2.42 -11.49
C TYR A 121 11.86 -2.71 -10.62
N PRO A 122 11.62 -3.96 -10.17
CA PRO A 122 10.52 -4.28 -9.27
C PRO A 122 10.68 -3.58 -7.92
N ALA A 123 9.62 -3.58 -7.10
CA ALA A 123 9.73 -3.13 -5.72
C ALA A 123 10.62 -4.08 -4.93
N MET A 124 11.57 -3.53 -4.19
CA MET A 124 12.49 -4.32 -3.37
C MET A 124 12.13 -4.12 -1.90
N PRO A 125 11.95 -5.20 -1.12
CA PRO A 125 11.75 -5.06 0.32
C PRO A 125 12.95 -4.33 0.97
N PRO A 126 12.72 -3.38 1.89
CA PRO A 126 13.79 -2.65 2.57
C PRO A 126 14.85 -3.55 3.22
N GLU A 127 14.42 -4.71 3.73
CA GLU A 127 15.22 -5.73 4.38
C GLU A 127 16.30 -6.28 3.42
N ALA A 128 15.95 -6.46 2.14
CA ALA A 128 16.89 -6.92 1.12
C ALA A 128 17.93 -5.86 0.73
N LEU A 129 17.77 -4.61 1.18
CA LEU A 129 18.69 -3.50 0.91
C LEU A 129 19.58 -3.15 2.11
N GLU A 130 19.41 -3.80 3.26
CA GLU A 130 20.10 -3.40 4.51
C GLU A 130 21.62 -3.49 4.44
N GLY A 131 22.17 -4.47 3.73
CA GLY A 131 23.62 -4.66 3.58
C GLY A 131 24.34 -3.65 2.67
N PHE A 132 23.64 -2.71 2.04
CA PHE A 132 24.25 -1.74 1.12
C PHE A 132 24.52 -0.38 1.78
N SER A 133 25.76 0.09 1.71
CA SER A 133 26.18 1.40 2.28
C SER A 133 25.46 2.61 1.68
N ARG A 134 24.85 2.48 0.48
CA ARG A 134 24.05 3.53 -0.18
C ARG A 134 22.75 2.96 -0.75
N LYS A 135 21.79 2.65 0.14
CA LYS A 135 20.50 2.01 -0.18
C LYS A 135 19.78 2.65 -1.39
N GLY A 136 19.66 3.98 -1.42
CA GLY A 136 18.98 4.72 -2.51
C GLY A 136 19.69 4.73 -3.87
N LYS A 137 20.98 4.37 -3.93
CA LYS A 137 21.71 4.16 -5.20
C LYS A 137 21.76 2.68 -5.61
N ALA A 138 21.52 1.76 -4.67
CA ALA A 138 21.62 0.32 -4.92
C ALA A 138 20.44 -0.21 -5.76
N TRP A 139 19.24 0.35 -5.56
CA TRP A 139 18.02 -0.04 -6.25
C TRP A 139 17.06 1.13 -6.39
N LYS A 140 16.71 1.51 -7.62
CA LYS A 140 15.72 2.56 -7.91
C LYS A 140 14.52 1.92 -8.57
N GLU A 141 13.42 1.79 -7.82
CA GLU A 141 12.19 1.21 -8.34
C GLU A 141 11.68 1.96 -9.58
N SER A 142 11.17 1.20 -10.55
CA SER A 142 10.47 1.79 -11.68
C SER A 142 9.07 2.28 -11.25
N PRO A 143 8.46 3.20 -12.04
CA PRO A 143 7.07 3.61 -11.81
C PRO A 143 6.12 2.43 -11.69
N ARG A 144 5.09 2.56 -10.84
CA ARG A 144 4.16 1.46 -10.51
C ARG A 144 3.57 0.76 -11.75
N GLN A 145 3.26 1.50 -12.81
CA GLN A 145 2.69 0.92 -14.05
C GLN A 145 3.69 0.06 -14.85
N GLU A 146 4.96 0.44 -14.85
CA GLU A 146 6.02 -0.38 -15.49
C GLU A 146 6.28 -1.64 -14.65
N ARG A 147 6.15 -1.55 -13.31
CA ARG A 147 6.28 -2.70 -12.38
C ARG A 147 5.20 -3.75 -12.51
N LYS A 148 4.17 -3.55 -13.33
CA LYS A 148 3.11 -4.54 -13.63
C LYS A 148 3.35 -5.30 -14.93
N ARG A 149 4.49 -5.06 -15.61
CA ARG A 149 4.84 -5.78 -16.83
C ARG A 149 5.17 -7.23 -16.55
N ARG A 150 5.09 -8.04 -17.62
CA ARG A 150 5.55 -9.43 -17.62
C ARG A 150 6.94 -9.54 -17.04
N SER A 151 7.15 -10.56 -16.21
CA SER A 151 8.39 -10.79 -15.46
C SER A 151 9.60 -10.98 -16.37
N VAL A 152 9.40 -11.33 -17.65
CA VAL A 152 10.48 -11.36 -18.67
C VAL A 152 11.17 -10.00 -18.88
N TYR A 153 10.49 -8.89 -18.59
CA TYR A 153 11.05 -7.53 -18.65
C TYR A 153 11.57 -7.02 -17.30
N MET A 154 11.51 -7.85 -16.26
CA MET A 154 12.02 -7.51 -14.94
C MET A 154 13.55 -7.53 -14.97
N LEU A 155 14.17 -6.51 -14.40
CA LEU A 155 15.63 -6.50 -14.26
C LEU A 155 16.06 -7.59 -13.28
N SER A 156 17.06 -8.37 -13.67
CA SER A 156 17.78 -9.30 -12.79
C SER A 156 19.21 -8.81 -12.58
N LYS A 157 19.60 -8.60 -11.32
CA LYS A 157 20.96 -8.22 -10.92
C LYS A 157 21.58 -9.42 -10.21
N ARG A 158 22.74 -9.90 -10.68
CA ARG A 158 23.31 -11.20 -10.25
C ARG A 158 23.40 -11.37 -8.72
N HIS A 159 23.80 -10.32 -8.01
CA HIS A 159 23.98 -10.32 -6.55
C HIS A 159 22.77 -9.77 -5.77
N LEU A 160 21.69 -9.40 -6.43
CA LEU A 160 20.50 -8.80 -5.79
C LEU A 160 19.25 -9.19 -6.56
N LEU A 161 18.85 -10.45 -6.36
CA LEU A 161 17.61 -11.00 -6.90
C LEU A 161 16.44 -10.64 -5.98
N LEU A 162 15.23 -10.59 -6.56
CA LEU A 162 14.03 -10.33 -5.79
C LEU A 162 13.72 -11.53 -4.86
N PRO A 163 13.52 -11.33 -3.54
CA PRO A 163 13.35 -12.45 -2.61
C PRO A 163 12.21 -13.42 -2.95
N MET A 164 11.10 -12.90 -3.48
CA MET A 164 10.00 -13.74 -3.94
C MET A 164 10.42 -14.64 -5.11
N MET A 165 11.27 -14.15 -6.01
CA MET A 165 11.74 -14.95 -7.15
C MET A 165 12.64 -16.08 -6.67
N THR A 166 13.58 -15.77 -5.79
CA THR A 166 14.50 -16.78 -5.23
C THR A 166 13.77 -17.82 -4.40
N ALA A 167 12.74 -17.43 -3.64
CA ALA A 167 11.93 -18.38 -2.88
C ALA A 167 11.28 -19.44 -3.79
N PHE A 168 10.89 -19.06 -5.01
CA PHE A 168 10.23 -19.94 -5.99
C PHE A 168 11.19 -20.51 -7.04
N ASP A 169 12.43 -20.78 -6.65
CA ASP A 169 13.48 -21.44 -7.43
C ASP A 169 13.89 -20.69 -8.72
N PHE A 170 13.88 -19.36 -8.68
CA PHE A 170 14.49 -18.57 -9.76
C PHE A 170 15.97 -18.99 -9.94
N PRO A 171 16.41 -19.24 -11.18
CA PRO A 171 17.66 -19.92 -11.45
C PRO A 171 18.83 -19.03 -11.07
N ASN A 172 19.90 -19.67 -10.63
CA ASN A 172 21.15 -18.98 -10.37
C ASN A 172 21.65 -18.31 -11.66
N SER A 173 21.88 -17.00 -11.58
CA SER A 173 22.32 -16.17 -12.70
C SER A 173 23.82 -16.29 -13.04
N GLU A 174 24.57 -17.11 -12.31
CA GLU A 174 26.02 -17.32 -12.48
C GLU A 174 26.37 -18.58 -13.27
N LYS A 175 25.43 -19.52 -13.43
CA LYS A 175 25.66 -20.81 -14.08
C LYS A 175 24.58 -21.12 -15.12
N PRO A 176 24.91 -21.80 -16.22
CA PRO A 176 23.90 -22.31 -17.15
C PRO A 176 22.91 -23.24 -16.44
N CYS A 177 21.61 -22.99 -16.63
CA CYS A 177 20.53 -23.81 -16.08
C CYS A 177 19.86 -24.59 -17.23
N GLY A 178 20.08 -25.92 -17.28
CA GLY A 178 19.43 -26.79 -18.27
C GLY A 178 18.02 -27.23 -17.89
N ARG A 179 17.74 -27.27 -16.59
CA ARG A 179 16.44 -27.51 -15.98
C ARG A 179 16.44 -26.81 -14.63
N ARG A 180 15.32 -26.16 -14.29
CA ARG A 180 15.13 -25.55 -12.97
C ARG A 180 14.84 -26.64 -11.95
N ASP A 181 15.37 -26.47 -10.76
CA ASP A 181 14.95 -27.27 -9.61
C ASP A 181 13.56 -26.78 -9.17
N VAL A 182 12.75 -27.72 -8.69
CA VAL A 182 11.41 -27.44 -8.17
C VAL A 182 11.39 -27.95 -6.75
N THR A 183 11.47 -27.03 -5.79
CA THR A 183 11.35 -27.34 -4.37
C THR A 183 9.91 -27.15 -3.92
N THR A 184 9.53 -27.86 -2.86
CA THR A 184 8.24 -27.74 -2.19
C THR A 184 8.50 -27.71 -0.70
N VAL A 185 8.70 -26.50 -0.16
CA VAL A 185 9.17 -26.29 1.21
C VAL A 185 8.29 -25.27 1.94
N ALA A 186 8.11 -25.45 3.25
CA ALA A 186 7.28 -24.56 4.08
C ALA A 186 7.60 -23.05 3.94
N PRO A 187 8.87 -22.61 3.79
CA PRO A 187 9.19 -21.21 3.54
C PRO A 187 8.53 -20.60 2.29
N GLN A 188 8.23 -21.38 1.25
CA GLN A 188 7.54 -20.88 0.06
C GLN A 188 6.09 -20.53 0.35
N ALA A 189 5.39 -21.39 1.10
CA ALA A 189 4.03 -21.12 1.56
C ALA A 189 4.01 -19.91 2.49
N LEU A 190 4.94 -19.82 3.44
CA LEU A 190 5.06 -18.68 4.34
C LEU A 190 5.38 -17.37 3.60
N ALA A 191 6.22 -17.44 2.55
CA ALA A 191 6.50 -16.30 1.70
C ALA A 191 5.23 -15.81 1.01
N MET A 192 4.41 -16.69 0.45
CA MET A 192 3.16 -16.28 -0.20
C MET A 192 2.15 -15.69 0.79
N LEU A 193 2.08 -16.25 2.00
CA LEU A 193 1.17 -15.77 3.04
C LEU A 193 1.51 -14.37 3.56
N ASN A 194 2.79 -13.98 3.58
CA ASN A 194 3.24 -12.73 4.20
C ASN A 194 3.77 -11.70 3.20
N ASN A 195 3.93 -12.06 1.93
CA ASN A 195 4.54 -11.16 0.95
C ASN A 195 3.56 -10.06 0.54
N LYS A 196 3.99 -8.80 0.70
CA LYS A 196 3.21 -7.61 0.33
C LYS A 196 2.68 -7.66 -1.11
N PHE A 197 3.46 -8.18 -2.06
CA PHE A 197 3.02 -8.32 -3.45
C PHE A 197 1.76 -9.19 -3.54
N VAL A 198 1.71 -10.32 -2.83
CA VAL A 198 0.56 -11.23 -2.83
C VAL A 198 -0.65 -10.58 -2.18
N HIS A 199 -0.47 -9.90 -1.04
CA HIS A 199 -1.54 -9.12 -0.42
C HIS A 199 -2.09 -8.03 -1.34
N ASP A 200 -1.21 -7.24 -1.97
CA ASP A 200 -1.62 -6.18 -2.88
C ASP A 200 -2.43 -6.74 -4.07
N ARG A 201 -2.06 -7.92 -4.61
CA ARG A 201 -2.80 -8.58 -5.69
C ARG A 201 -4.13 -9.16 -5.23
N SER A 202 -4.18 -9.68 -4.01
CA SER A 202 -5.41 -10.20 -3.40
C SER A 202 -6.45 -9.07 -3.21
N ALA A 203 -6.01 -7.92 -2.71
CA ALA A 203 -6.84 -6.73 -2.59
C ALA A 203 -7.31 -6.21 -3.96
N GLN A 204 -6.42 -6.15 -4.95
CA GLN A 204 -6.79 -5.69 -6.29
C GLN A 204 -7.75 -6.67 -7.01
N LEU A 205 -7.64 -7.97 -6.74
CA LEU A 205 -8.57 -8.97 -7.25
C LEU A 205 -9.97 -8.77 -6.64
N ALA A 206 -10.07 -8.54 -5.34
CA ALA A 206 -11.34 -8.20 -4.69
C ALA A 206 -11.97 -6.92 -5.28
N ASP A 207 -11.16 -5.85 -5.46
CA ASP A 207 -11.60 -4.62 -6.14
C ASP A 207 -12.18 -4.91 -7.54
N ARG A 208 -11.50 -5.76 -8.32
CA ARG A 208 -11.92 -6.12 -9.67
C ARG A 208 -13.28 -6.82 -9.67
N ILE A 209 -13.52 -7.72 -8.72
CA ILE A 209 -14.76 -8.48 -8.60
C ILE A 209 -15.91 -7.55 -8.21
N VAL A 210 -15.71 -6.71 -7.19
CA VAL A 210 -16.73 -5.75 -6.73
C VAL A 210 -17.02 -4.69 -7.79
N ALA A 211 -16.03 -4.24 -8.55
CA ALA A 211 -16.23 -3.35 -9.70
C ALA A 211 -17.08 -3.98 -10.82
N GLY A 212 -17.19 -5.31 -10.85
CA GLY A 212 -18.12 -6.06 -11.71
C GLY A 212 -19.56 -6.09 -11.18
N GLY A 213 -19.85 -5.47 -10.04
CA GLY A 213 -21.18 -5.45 -9.41
C GLY A 213 -21.52 -6.69 -8.58
N MET A 214 -20.56 -7.58 -8.36
CA MET A 214 -20.75 -8.85 -7.65
C MET A 214 -20.58 -8.66 -6.14
N SER A 215 -21.34 -9.42 -5.34
CA SER A 215 -21.27 -9.37 -3.88
C SER A 215 -21.54 -10.74 -3.24
N GLY A 216 -21.15 -10.90 -1.97
CA GLY A 216 -21.42 -12.11 -1.18
C GLY A 216 -20.99 -13.40 -1.90
N ARG A 217 -21.95 -14.29 -2.12
CA ARG A 217 -21.73 -15.59 -2.78
C ARG A 217 -21.20 -15.46 -4.21
N GLU A 218 -21.79 -14.58 -5.02
CA GLU A 218 -21.42 -14.39 -6.42
C GLU A 218 -19.97 -13.92 -6.55
N ALA A 219 -19.53 -13.04 -5.64
CA ALA A 219 -18.16 -12.55 -5.61
C ALA A 219 -17.15 -13.67 -5.29
N ILE A 220 -17.50 -14.60 -4.39
CA ILE A 220 -16.65 -15.75 -4.05
C ILE A 220 -16.58 -16.74 -5.23
N GLU A 221 -17.70 -17.03 -5.87
CA GLU A 221 -17.73 -17.89 -7.06
C GLU A 221 -16.89 -17.28 -8.20
N GLU A 222 -16.98 -15.97 -8.42
CA GLU A 222 -16.14 -15.29 -9.40
C GLU A 222 -14.65 -15.33 -9.04
N ALA A 223 -14.30 -15.20 -7.75
CA ALA A 223 -12.92 -15.37 -7.31
C ALA A 223 -12.37 -16.76 -7.69
N TRP A 224 -13.18 -17.82 -7.55
CA TRP A 224 -12.84 -19.18 -8.00
C TRP A 224 -12.63 -19.25 -9.51
N ARG A 225 -13.57 -18.70 -10.31
CA ARG A 225 -13.46 -18.71 -11.78
C ARG A 225 -12.24 -17.95 -12.26
N LEU A 226 -11.92 -16.81 -11.65
CA LEU A 226 -10.76 -16.00 -12.02
C LEU A 226 -9.43 -16.65 -11.64
N VAL A 227 -9.35 -17.31 -10.47
CA VAL A 227 -8.09 -17.85 -9.94
C VAL A 227 -7.85 -19.30 -10.37
N LEU A 228 -8.89 -20.15 -10.33
CA LEU A 228 -8.80 -21.60 -10.55
C LEU A 228 -9.50 -22.06 -11.84
N ALA A 229 -10.12 -21.15 -12.60
CA ALA A 229 -10.78 -21.44 -13.89
C ALA A 229 -11.88 -22.52 -13.82
N ARG A 230 -12.53 -22.67 -12.66
CA ARG A 230 -13.68 -23.55 -12.43
C ARG A 230 -14.58 -22.98 -11.34
N ASP A 231 -15.78 -23.52 -11.21
CA ASP A 231 -16.66 -23.24 -10.08
C ASP A 231 -16.17 -23.95 -8.79
N PRO A 232 -16.44 -23.38 -7.60
CA PRO A 232 -16.20 -24.07 -6.34
C PRO A 232 -17.17 -25.25 -6.20
N SER A 233 -16.71 -26.36 -5.61
CA SER A 233 -17.60 -27.41 -5.12
C SER A 233 -18.44 -26.88 -3.93
N GLY A 234 -19.54 -27.57 -3.60
CA GLY A 234 -20.41 -27.16 -2.49
C GLY A 234 -19.64 -26.99 -1.17
N VAL A 235 -18.75 -27.94 -0.86
CA VAL A 235 -17.91 -27.91 0.36
C VAL A 235 -16.93 -26.72 0.34
N GLU A 236 -16.28 -26.47 -0.80
CA GLU A 236 -15.35 -25.35 -0.94
C GLU A 236 -16.05 -24.00 -0.80
N LEU A 237 -17.25 -23.87 -1.37
CA LEU A 237 -18.06 -22.67 -1.29
C LEU A 237 -18.52 -22.40 0.14
N ASP A 238 -18.98 -23.42 0.85
CA ASP A 238 -19.39 -23.31 2.26
C ASP A 238 -18.21 -22.89 3.15
N MET A 239 -17.03 -23.48 2.93
CA MET A 239 -15.80 -23.10 3.63
C MET A 239 -15.40 -21.64 3.34
N ALA A 240 -15.51 -21.20 2.08
CA ALA A 240 -15.19 -19.85 1.67
C ALA A 240 -16.16 -18.81 2.27
N LEU A 241 -17.46 -19.10 2.26
CA LEU A 241 -18.48 -18.27 2.89
C LEU A 241 -18.27 -18.16 4.40
N SER A 242 -17.95 -19.27 5.07
CA SER A 242 -17.63 -19.29 6.50
C SER A 242 -16.37 -18.48 6.83
N HIS A 243 -15.30 -18.63 6.03
CA HIS A 243 -14.09 -17.81 6.18
C HIS A 243 -14.38 -16.33 5.95
N HIS A 244 -15.11 -16.00 4.88
CA HIS A 244 -15.52 -14.64 4.56
C HIS A 244 -16.29 -14.00 5.73
N ALA A 245 -17.33 -14.66 6.24
CA ALA A 245 -18.11 -14.16 7.38
C ALA A 245 -17.23 -13.97 8.64
N LYS A 246 -16.32 -14.91 8.91
CA LYS A 246 -15.38 -14.83 10.05
C LYS A 246 -14.41 -13.65 9.91
N GLN A 247 -13.88 -13.40 8.71
CA GLN A 247 -12.99 -12.26 8.46
C GLN A 247 -13.74 -10.95 8.51
N LYS A 248 -14.93 -10.87 7.90
CA LYS A 248 -15.82 -9.70 7.99
C LYS A 248 -16.07 -9.34 9.45
N GLY A 249 -16.52 -10.29 10.27
CA GLY A 249 -16.74 -10.05 11.70
C GLY A 249 -15.47 -9.72 12.49
N ARG A 250 -14.27 -10.09 12.01
CA ARG A 250 -12.99 -9.62 12.61
C ARG A 250 -12.69 -8.17 12.22
N PHE A 251 -12.90 -7.82 10.95
CA PHE A 251 -12.69 -6.46 10.47
C PHE A 251 -13.73 -5.48 11.02
N GLU A 252 -15.00 -5.90 11.14
CA GLU A 252 -16.05 -5.14 11.82
C GLU A 252 -15.75 -4.93 13.31
N ARG A 253 -15.22 -5.93 14.02
CA ARG A 253 -14.77 -5.77 15.42
C ARG A 253 -13.54 -4.90 15.55
N ALA A 254 -12.65 -4.92 14.56
CA ALA A 254 -11.53 -3.98 14.47
C ALA A 254 -12.00 -2.55 14.13
N GLU A 255 -13.17 -2.39 13.50
CA GLU A 255 -13.78 -1.10 13.16
C GLU A 255 -14.75 -0.56 14.23
N GLY A 256 -15.32 -1.46 15.04
CA GLY A 256 -16.43 -1.26 15.98
C GLY A 256 -16.05 -1.25 17.47
N SER A 257 -14.77 -1.16 17.83
CA SER A 257 -14.41 -0.64 19.15
C SER A 257 -14.77 0.85 19.21
N GLU A 258 -15.37 1.31 20.32
CA GLU A 258 -15.46 2.75 20.66
C GLU A 258 -14.13 3.45 20.32
N PRO A 259 -14.13 4.71 19.85
CA PRO A 259 -12.92 5.38 19.39
C PRO A 259 -11.87 5.38 20.49
N ASP A 260 -10.94 4.43 20.37
CA ASP A 260 -9.83 4.30 21.28
C ASP A 260 -8.86 5.45 20.99
N LEU A 261 -8.81 6.40 21.91
CA LEU A 261 -7.85 7.50 21.89
C LEU A 261 -6.39 6.99 22.03
N SER A 262 -6.16 5.67 22.23
CA SER A 262 -4.83 5.03 22.19
C SER A 262 -4.10 5.14 20.85
N GLY A 263 -4.79 5.52 19.76
CA GLY A 263 -4.19 5.72 18.44
C GLY A 263 -3.36 7.00 18.30
N ILE A 264 -3.51 7.95 19.24
CA ILE A 264 -2.73 9.19 19.29
C ILE A 264 -1.45 8.91 20.08
N PRO A 265 -0.26 8.97 19.48
CA PRO A 265 0.98 8.79 20.22
C PRO A 265 1.06 9.81 21.35
N GLY A 266 1.21 9.38 22.61
CA GLY A 266 1.39 10.29 23.75
C GLY A 266 2.81 10.85 23.84
N GLN A 267 3.81 10.09 23.38
CA GLN A 267 5.21 10.50 23.47
C GLN A 267 5.46 11.80 22.68
N GLY A 268 5.96 12.82 23.38
CA GLY A 268 6.30 14.11 22.81
C GLY A 268 5.10 14.96 22.40
N LEU A 269 3.87 14.58 22.76
CA LEU A 269 2.68 15.42 22.61
C LEU A 269 2.79 16.60 23.58
N SER A 270 2.70 17.82 23.07
CA SER A 270 2.90 19.06 23.83
C SER A 270 1.65 19.93 23.94
N LEU A 271 0.69 19.73 23.04
CA LEU A 271 -0.60 20.41 23.07
C LEU A 271 -1.64 19.49 22.47
N TRP A 272 -2.78 19.39 23.13
CA TRP A 272 -3.97 18.74 22.59
C TRP A 272 -5.23 19.50 22.99
N LEU A 273 -5.80 20.23 22.03
CA LEU A 273 -7.03 20.99 22.19
C LEU A 273 -8.11 20.37 21.32
N ALA A 274 -9.19 19.90 21.93
CA ALA A 274 -10.35 19.33 21.24
C ALA A 274 -11.63 20.03 21.71
N ALA A 275 -12.44 20.58 20.82
CA ALA A 275 -13.51 21.53 21.16
C ALA A 275 -14.76 20.85 21.73
N ASP A 276 -14.84 19.53 21.65
CA ASP A 276 -15.83 18.69 22.31
C ASP A 276 -15.53 18.46 23.80
N ARG A 277 -14.35 18.89 24.29
CA ARG A 277 -13.96 18.78 25.69
C ARG A 277 -13.17 19.99 26.19
N GLY A 278 -13.12 20.18 27.50
CA GLY A 278 -12.22 21.16 28.11
C GLY A 278 -12.50 22.63 27.79
N LEU A 279 -13.64 22.99 27.18
CA LEU A 279 -14.01 24.39 26.98
C LEU A 279 -14.67 24.98 28.21
N LYS A 280 -14.17 26.14 28.65
CA LYS A 280 -14.85 27.03 29.60
C LYS A 280 -15.39 28.24 28.84
N MET A 281 -16.69 28.49 28.99
CA MET A 281 -17.42 29.51 28.24
C MET A 281 -17.79 30.68 29.13
N ASP A 282 -17.94 31.86 28.54
CA ASP A 282 -18.61 32.99 29.18
C ASP A 282 -20.14 32.88 29.07
N SER A 283 -20.86 33.80 29.74
CA SER A 283 -22.33 33.83 29.74
C SER A 283 -22.96 34.06 28.36
N LYS A 284 -22.18 34.45 27.34
CA LYS A 284 -22.61 34.65 25.96
C LYS A 284 -22.22 33.49 25.05
N GLY A 285 -21.74 32.37 25.61
CA GLY A 285 -21.32 31.20 24.85
C GLY A 285 -20.04 31.43 24.04
N ARG A 286 -19.14 32.33 24.48
CA ARG A 286 -17.83 32.54 23.88
C ARG A 286 -16.71 31.95 24.73
N ALA A 287 -15.69 31.42 24.09
CA ALA A 287 -14.65 30.62 24.74
C ALA A 287 -13.73 31.51 25.59
N LEU A 288 -13.76 31.29 26.90
CA LEU A 288 -12.88 31.94 27.85
C LEU A 288 -11.57 31.17 28.00
N ARG A 289 -11.66 29.83 28.04
CA ARG A 289 -10.52 28.92 28.12
C ARG A 289 -10.77 27.64 27.33
N TRP A 290 -9.74 27.09 26.73
CA TRP A 290 -9.72 25.77 26.09
C TRP A 290 -8.60 24.97 26.74
N LEU A 291 -8.98 23.95 27.51
CA LEU A 291 -8.04 23.18 28.30
C LEU A 291 -7.23 22.24 27.40
N ASP A 292 -5.91 22.35 27.50
CA ASP A 292 -4.97 21.35 27.00
C ASP A 292 -5.17 19.98 27.68
N GLY A 293 -5.28 18.93 26.85
CA GLY A 293 -5.35 17.53 27.24
C GLY A 293 -4.06 16.74 27.04
N SER A 294 -2.93 17.41 26.74
CA SER A 294 -1.62 16.74 26.59
C SER A 294 -0.98 16.34 27.92
N GLY A 295 -1.32 17.05 29.01
CA GLY A 295 -0.67 16.94 30.31
C GLY A 295 0.33 18.08 30.59
N GLU A 296 0.67 18.92 29.61
CA GLU A 296 1.65 20.01 29.73
C GLU A 296 1.04 21.36 30.16
N GLU A 297 -0.27 21.40 30.42
CA GLU A 297 -1.01 22.58 30.91
C GLU A 297 -0.94 23.83 30.01
N HIS A 298 -0.69 23.66 28.71
CA HIS A 298 -0.65 24.76 27.73
C HIS A 298 -2.06 25.23 27.33
N HIS A 299 -2.89 25.59 28.30
CA HIS A 299 -4.29 25.95 28.04
C HIS A 299 -4.39 27.23 27.19
N ALA A 300 -5.34 27.27 26.26
CA ALA A 300 -5.62 28.46 25.48
C ALA A 300 -6.63 29.35 26.21
N ARG A 301 -6.47 30.68 26.19
CA ARG A 301 -7.35 31.62 26.89
C ARG A 301 -7.53 32.94 26.14
N GLN A 302 -8.63 33.63 26.44
CA GLN A 302 -8.86 34.99 25.97
C GLN A 302 -9.61 35.82 27.02
N GLY A 303 -8.90 36.79 27.59
CA GLY A 303 -9.41 37.67 28.64
C GLY A 303 -10.43 38.68 28.11
N GLU A 304 -10.21 39.21 26.91
CA GLU A 304 -11.06 40.24 26.32
C GLU A 304 -12.30 39.63 25.68
N SER A 305 -13.48 39.92 26.22
CA SER A 305 -14.71 39.28 25.75
C SER A 305 -14.99 39.49 24.26
N LYS A 306 -14.60 40.65 23.69
CA LYS A 306 -14.80 40.98 22.27
C LYS A 306 -13.92 40.19 21.30
N ARG A 307 -12.83 39.57 21.79
CA ARG A 307 -11.87 38.78 21.00
C ARG A 307 -12.07 37.27 21.12
N ARG A 308 -13.11 36.83 21.85
CA ARG A 308 -13.35 35.41 22.14
C ARG A 308 -14.09 34.74 20.97
N PRO A 309 -13.57 33.63 20.43
CA PRO A 309 -14.32 32.82 19.48
C PRO A 309 -15.56 32.21 20.13
N ARG A 310 -16.56 31.86 19.32
CA ARG A 310 -17.83 31.29 19.79
C ARG A 310 -17.82 29.76 19.70
N LEU A 311 -18.35 29.07 20.70
CA LEU A 311 -18.61 27.63 20.56
C LEU A 311 -19.81 27.39 19.65
N VAL A 312 -19.63 26.51 18.67
CA VAL A 312 -20.70 26.01 17.84
C VAL A 312 -20.80 24.51 18.07
N ARG A 313 -21.93 24.08 18.63
CA ARG A 313 -22.25 22.66 18.78
C ARG A 313 -22.63 22.08 17.41
N ASP A 314 -22.35 20.80 17.22
CA ASP A 314 -22.66 20.08 15.97
C ASP A 314 -22.11 20.76 14.71
N ALA A 315 -20.95 21.41 14.83
CA ALA A 315 -20.35 22.21 13.77
C ALA A 315 -19.76 21.35 12.65
N ILE A 316 -19.12 20.23 13.01
CA ILE A 316 -18.42 19.31 12.11
C ILE A 316 -18.81 17.88 12.48
N ALA A 317 -19.61 17.24 11.64
CA ALA A 317 -20.04 15.85 11.82
C ALA A 317 -20.65 15.54 13.20
N GLY A 318 -21.45 16.46 13.76
CA GLY A 318 -22.03 16.31 15.10
C GLY A 318 -21.08 16.64 16.26
N TYR A 319 -19.83 17.02 15.99
CA TYR A 319 -18.90 17.46 17.01
C TYR A 319 -18.83 18.99 17.11
N SER A 320 -18.53 19.47 18.31
CA SER A 320 -18.37 20.90 18.58
C SER A 320 -17.09 21.46 17.97
N ALA A 321 -17.11 22.74 17.60
CA ALA A 321 -15.93 23.48 17.16
C ALA A 321 -15.96 24.93 17.66
N LEU A 322 -14.78 25.55 17.77
CA LEU A 322 -14.69 26.99 18.00
C LEU A 322 -14.74 27.74 16.67
N ARG A 323 -15.72 28.64 16.54
CA ARG A 323 -15.89 29.52 15.40
C ARG A 323 -15.21 30.87 15.63
N PHE A 324 -14.31 31.20 14.72
CA PHE A 324 -13.60 32.47 14.64
C PHE A 324 -14.23 33.32 13.54
N SER A 325 -14.46 34.60 13.82
CA SER A 325 -15.16 35.52 12.93
C SER A 325 -14.31 36.10 11.79
N GLY A 326 -12.99 35.90 11.83
CA GLY A 326 -12.05 36.62 10.97
C GLY A 326 -11.80 38.08 11.37
N LYS A 327 -12.37 38.55 12.49
CA LYS A 327 -12.29 39.95 12.94
C LYS A 327 -11.93 40.04 14.42
N GLY A 328 -10.66 39.84 14.74
CA GLY A 328 -10.14 40.05 16.11
C GLY A 328 -10.26 38.84 17.04
N ASP A 329 -10.83 37.72 16.58
CA ASP A 329 -10.97 36.51 17.39
C ASP A 329 -9.67 35.71 17.43
N TYR A 330 -9.15 35.45 18.62
CA TYR A 330 -8.02 34.54 18.84
C TYR A 330 -7.94 34.07 20.30
N LEU A 331 -7.16 33.02 20.54
CA LEU A 331 -6.80 32.56 21.89
C LEU A 331 -5.28 32.60 22.05
N SER A 332 -4.79 33.06 23.20
CA SER A 332 -3.38 32.96 23.59
C SER A 332 -3.12 31.67 24.34
N LEU A 333 -2.02 31.00 24.05
CA LEU A 333 -1.58 29.80 24.76
C LEU A 333 -0.70 30.18 25.96
N GLU A 334 -0.90 29.49 27.06
CA GLU A 334 -0.03 29.54 28.24
C GLU A 334 1.25 28.75 27.96
N GLY A 335 2.40 29.24 28.45
CA GLY A 335 3.70 28.55 28.35
C GLY A 335 4.36 28.54 26.95
N GLU A 336 5.51 27.86 26.87
CA GLU A 336 6.24 27.61 25.63
C GLU A 336 5.78 26.27 25.02
N VAL A 337 4.89 26.37 24.04
CA VAL A 337 4.17 25.20 23.49
C VAL A 337 5.06 24.33 22.61
N VAL A 338 6.06 24.90 21.95
CA VAL A 338 7.00 24.14 21.12
C VAL A 338 8.41 24.48 21.55
N ASN A 339 9.18 23.47 21.97
CA ASN A 339 10.56 23.64 22.44
C ASN A 339 11.58 22.89 21.55
N SER A 340 11.12 22.17 20.53
CA SER A 340 11.96 21.37 19.64
C SER A 340 11.92 21.83 18.19
N GLN A 341 13.11 21.89 17.57
CA GLN A 341 13.22 22.10 16.12
C GLN A 341 12.63 20.94 15.33
N ALA A 342 12.57 19.72 15.89
CA ALA A 342 11.78 18.65 15.30
C ALA A 342 10.37 18.72 15.88
N ASN A 343 9.35 18.99 15.06
CA ASN A 343 7.97 19.12 15.55
C ASN A 343 6.94 18.71 14.49
N THR A 344 5.73 18.44 14.96
CA THR A 344 4.58 18.10 14.13
C THR A 344 3.34 18.81 14.63
N ILE A 345 2.57 19.43 13.74
CA ILE A 345 1.30 20.10 14.01
C ILE A 345 0.22 19.41 13.19
N ILE A 346 -0.89 19.03 13.80
CA ILE A 346 -2.04 18.43 13.13
C ILE A 346 -3.29 19.18 13.60
N ALA A 347 -4.13 19.61 12.68
CA ALA A 347 -5.35 20.35 12.99
C ALA A 347 -6.55 19.87 12.16
N VAL A 348 -7.73 19.90 12.77
CA VAL A 348 -9.02 19.75 12.09
C VAL A 348 -9.70 21.11 12.05
N ALA A 349 -9.91 21.62 10.85
CA ALA A 349 -10.45 22.94 10.65
C ALA A 349 -11.40 22.98 9.45
N ARG A 350 -12.19 24.05 9.40
CA ARG A 350 -13.00 24.46 8.27
C ARG A 350 -12.77 25.95 8.10
N ASP A 351 -12.54 26.37 6.87
CA ASP A 351 -12.35 27.76 6.51
C ASP A 351 -13.58 28.25 5.75
N ARG A 352 -14.32 29.17 6.37
CA ARG A 352 -15.56 29.75 5.84
C ARG A 352 -15.31 31.08 5.13
N SER A 353 -14.04 31.43 4.90
CA SER A 353 -13.72 32.66 4.17
C SER A 353 -14.05 32.52 2.68
N GLY A 354 -14.51 33.63 2.10
CA GLY A 354 -14.52 33.86 0.65
C GLY A 354 -13.46 34.88 0.21
N LEU A 355 -12.40 35.14 1.00
CA LEU A 355 -11.56 36.35 0.90
C LEU A 355 -10.06 36.17 1.31
N VAL A 356 -9.31 37.29 1.31
CA VAL A 356 -8.09 37.64 0.54
C VAL A 356 -6.78 37.78 1.34
N SER A 357 -6.75 37.49 2.66
CA SER A 357 -5.54 37.64 3.52
C SER A 357 -5.04 36.31 4.12
N HIS A 358 -3.80 36.31 4.64
CA HIS A 358 -3.28 35.14 5.37
C HIS A 358 -4.03 34.95 6.68
N ARG A 359 -4.14 33.70 7.12
CA ARG A 359 -4.87 33.33 8.35
C ARG A 359 -4.22 32.14 9.03
N GLY A 360 -3.85 32.31 10.29
CA GLY A 360 -3.15 31.31 11.09
C GLY A 360 -4.10 30.42 11.89
N ILE A 361 -3.87 29.12 11.87
CA ILE A 361 -4.48 28.16 12.82
C ILE A 361 -3.69 28.18 14.12
N PHE A 362 -2.35 28.11 14.02
CA PHE A 362 -1.41 28.07 15.13
C PHE A 362 -0.16 28.86 14.76
N SER A 363 0.31 29.77 15.61
CA SER A 363 1.45 30.66 15.29
C SER A 363 2.15 31.23 16.52
N ASN A 364 3.48 31.38 16.47
CA ASN A 364 4.26 32.26 17.37
C ASN A 364 4.88 33.47 16.67
N TRP A 365 4.38 33.81 15.48
CA TRP A 365 4.90 34.95 14.73
C TRP A 365 4.82 36.22 15.58
N ASN A 366 5.90 36.97 15.65
CA ASN A 366 5.92 38.23 16.39
C ASN A 366 6.95 39.17 15.77
N GLY A 367 6.45 40.11 14.96
CA GLY A 367 7.29 41.10 14.29
C GLY A 367 8.04 41.99 15.28
N SER A 368 7.38 42.40 16.36
CA SER A 368 7.96 43.25 17.41
C SER A 368 9.08 42.53 18.20
N ALA A 369 9.04 41.21 18.28
CA ALA A 369 10.06 40.39 18.94
C ALA A 369 11.16 39.88 17.99
N GLY A 370 11.22 40.42 16.77
CA GLY A 370 12.19 40.04 15.72
C GLY A 370 12.00 38.62 15.19
N ASN A 371 10.82 38.02 15.39
CA ASN A 371 10.49 36.66 14.98
C ASN A 371 9.73 36.61 13.65
N SER A 372 9.97 37.58 12.76
CA SER A 372 9.18 37.75 11.54
C SER A 372 9.53 36.74 10.43
N THR A 373 10.77 36.23 10.41
CA THR A 373 11.29 35.29 9.40
C THR A 373 11.80 33.97 9.99
N THR A 374 11.66 33.81 11.31
CA THR A 374 12.16 32.64 12.07
C THR A 374 11.07 31.99 12.91
N SER A 375 9.80 32.29 12.62
CA SER A 375 8.66 31.80 13.40
C SER A 375 8.18 30.41 12.95
N LEU A 376 7.37 29.79 13.81
CA LEU A 376 6.62 28.58 13.52
C LEU A 376 5.14 28.94 13.41
N PHE A 377 4.54 28.61 12.27
CA PHE A 377 3.12 28.80 12.03
C PHE A 377 2.57 27.77 11.07
N LEU A 378 1.29 27.43 11.21
CA LEU A 378 0.50 26.64 10.28
C LEU A 378 -0.80 27.39 9.97
N GLY A 379 -1.13 27.54 8.70
CA GLY A 379 -2.32 28.26 8.27
C GLY A 379 -2.49 28.30 6.77
N LEU A 380 -3.35 29.20 6.30
CA LEU A 380 -3.67 29.39 4.89
C LEU A 380 -3.27 30.77 4.38
N THR A 381 -3.03 30.87 3.08
CA THR A 381 -2.83 32.14 2.38
C THR A 381 -4.14 32.80 1.97
N GLY A 382 -4.07 34.08 1.60
CA GLY A 382 -5.18 34.77 0.95
C GLY A 382 -5.64 34.12 -0.37
N LYS A 383 -4.87 33.16 -0.92
CA LYS A 383 -5.24 32.37 -2.11
C LYS A 383 -5.75 30.96 -1.76
N GLY A 384 -5.93 30.64 -0.48
CA GLY A 384 -6.37 29.32 -0.03
C GLY A 384 -5.31 28.23 -0.13
N THR A 385 -4.03 28.59 -0.23
CA THR A 385 -2.91 27.62 -0.18
C THR A 385 -2.33 27.48 1.22
N VAL A 386 -1.69 26.36 1.53
CA VAL A 386 -1.13 26.10 2.88
C VAL A 386 0.19 26.82 3.09
N ARG A 387 0.41 27.27 4.33
CA ARG A 387 1.68 27.83 4.80
C ARG A 387 2.19 27.10 6.04
N PHE A 388 3.49 26.82 6.06
CA PHE A 388 4.18 26.20 7.18
C PHE A 388 5.60 26.78 7.33
N SER A 389 5.77 27.71 8.28
CA SER A 389 6.96 28.56 8.41
C SER A 389 7.28 29.39 7.15
N ASP A 390 8.36 30.16 7.19
CA ASP A 390 8.85 30.93 6.05
C ASP A 390 9.49 30.07 4.95
N ASP A 391 9.69 28.77 5.18
CA ASP A 391 10.18 27.86 4.16
C ASP A 391 9.05 27.37 3.25
N TYR A 392 7.84 27.11 3.76
CA TYR A 392 6.66 26.76 2.95
C TYR A 392 5.67 27.93 2.92
N ARG A 393 5.83 28.79 1.91
CA ARG A 393 5.13 30.09 1.82
C ARG A 393 3.78 30.03 1.11
N SER A 394 3.54 29.02 0.28
CA SER A 394 2.28 28.85 -0.44
C SER A 394 2.28 27.49 -1.13
N GLU A 395 1.79 26.47 -0.45
CA GLU A 395 1.84 25.07 -0.89
C GLU A 395 0.45 24.47 -0.98
N GLY A 396 0.06 23.96 -2.14
CA GLY A 396 -1.19 23.22 -2.34
C GLY A 396 -2.47 24.01 -2.04
N ALA A 397 -3.36 24.17 -3.02
CA ALA A 397 -4.67 24.77 -2.76
C ALA A 397 -5.56 23.79 -1.98
N ILE A 398 -6.32 24.30 -1.01
CA ILE A 398 -7.42 23.56 -0.38
C ILE A 398 -8.62 23.67 -1.33
N GLU A 399 -9.09 22.56 -1.88
CA GLU A 399 -10.12 22.56 -2.93
C GLU A 399 -11.51 22.98 -2.43
N ARG A 400 -11.88 22.53 -1.23
CA ARG A 400 -13.15 22.84 -0.56
C ARG A 400 -12.89 23.28 0.88
N PRO A 401 -12.37 24.51 1.09
CA PRO A 401 -12.02 25.01 2.42
C PRO A 401 -13.23 25.09 3.36
N GLU A 402 -14.43 25.25 2.81
CA GLU A 402 -15.71 25.29 3.53
C GLU A 402 -16.16 23.92 4.04
N ASP A 403 -15.59 22.83 3.54
CA ASP A 403 -15.71 21.51 4.14
C ASP A 403 -14.69 21.35 5.27
N ALA A 404 -14.96 20.44 6.22
CA ALA A 404 -13.97 20.14 7.23
C ALA A 404 -12.78 19.39 6.62
N PHE A 405 -11.56 19.72 7.06
CA PHE A 405 -10.34 19.08 6.60
C PHE A 405 -9.36 18.81 7.74
N VAL A 406 -8.50 17.82 7.54
CA VAL A 406 -7.33 17.52 8.38
C VAL A 406 -6.10 18.09 7.69
N LEU A 407 -5.37 18.97 8.38
CA LEU A 407 -4.12 19.53 7.92
C LEU A 407 -2.99 19.13 8.87
N ALA A 408 -1.93 18.54 8.34
CA ALA A 408 -0.75 18.14 9.10
C ALA A 408 0.52 18.75 8.50
N ALA A 409 1.44 19.20 9.34
CA ALA A 409 2.76 19.67 8.93
C ALA A 409 3.82 19.14 9.90
N SER A 410 4.96 18.68 9.37
CA SER A 410 6.01 18.06 10.16
C SER A 410 7.40 18.44 9.67
N THR A 411 8.36 18.52 10.59
CA THR A 411 9.77 18.79 10.31
C THR A 411 10.69 18.06 11.29
N GLY A 412 11.85 17.61 10.80
CA GLY A 412 12.90 17.00 11.63
C GLY A 412 14.03 16.44 10.77
N SER A 413 14.82 15.52 11.32
CA SER A 413 15.97 14.92 10.63
C SER A 413 15.60 14.16 9.36
N GLY A 414 14.36 13.67 9.24
CA GLY A 414 13.83 13.00 8.06
C GLY A 414 13.35 13.92 6.95
N GLY A 415 13.54 15.24 7.08
CA GLY A 415 13.02 16.25 6.17
C GLY A 415 11.80 16.97 6.73
N SER A 416 11.03 17.60 5.84
CA SER A 416 9.79 18.30 6.20
C SER A 416 8.68 18.02 5.19
N MET A 417 7.42 18.07 5.63
CA MET A 417 6.28 17.79 4.77
C MET A 417 4.99 18.44 5.27
N ILE A 418 4.03 18.61 4.36
CA ILE A 418 2.67 19.06 4.60
C ILE A 418 1.71 18.04 3.98
N LEU A 419 0.72 17.61 4.75
CA LEU A 419 -0.36 16.73 4.31
C LEU A 419 -1.70 17.44 4.45
N TYR A 420 -2.51 17.38 3.40
CA TYR A 420 -3.90 17.80 3.39
C TYR A 420 -4.76 16.56 3.20
N ASN A 421 -5.65 16.27 4.14
CA ASN A 421 -6.53 15.11 4.12
C ASN A 421 -5.77 13.82 3.78
N GLY A 422 -4.60 13.62 4.40
CA GLY A 422 -3.77 12.43 4.19
C GLY A 422 -2.92 12.42 2.91
N SER A 423 -3.20 13.30 1.95
CA SER A 423 -2.36 13.50 0.76
C SER A 423 -1.20 14.43 1.06
N VAL A 424 0.03 14.02 0.71
CA VAL A 424 1.20 14.91 0.75
C VAL A 424 1.06 15.98 -0.34
N ILE A 425 0.97 17.25 0.07
CA ILE A 425 0.87 18.39 -0.87
C ILE A 425 2.19 19.13 -1.05
N ALA A 426 3.11 19.00 -0.09
CA ALA A 426 4.48 19.48 -0.22
C ALA A 426 5.42 18.65 0.66
N SER A 427 6.66 18.46 0.21
CA SER A 427 7.72 17.84 1.00
C SER A 427 9.10 18.30 0.55
N ARG A 428 10.06 18.26 1.47
CA ARG A 428 11.48 18.56 1.26
C ARG A 428 12.32 17.53 2.00
N SER A 429 13.47 17.18 1.43
CA SER A 429 14.44 16.29 2.07
C SER A 429 15.16 16.93 3.26
N SER A 430 15.09 18.26 3.39
CA SER A 430 15.68 19.02 4.50
C SER A 430 14.64 19.36 5.57
N SER A 431 15.09 19.48 6.82
CA SER A 431 14.31 20.11 7.88
C SER A 431 14.05 21.58 7.54
N LEU A 432 13.07 22.16 8.22
CA LEU A 432 12.87 23.60 8.20
C LEU A 432 14.10 24.37 8.76
N SER A 433 14.39 25.54 8.21
CA SER A 433 15.36 26.55 8.65
C SER A 433 15.18 26.90 10.13
N ARG A 434 16.27 27.06 10.89
CA ARG A 434 16.23 27.22 12.36
C ARG A 434 15.21 28.29 12.80
N ARG A 435 14.29 27.90 13.70
CA ARG A 435 13.21 28.74 14.20
C ARG A 435 13.47 29.25 15.60
N LYS A 436 12.99 30.45 15.92
CA LYS A 436 12.87 30.98 17.29
C LYS A 436 11.54 30.51 17.85
N LEU A 437 11.60 29.47 18.67
CA LEU A 437 10.42 28.77 19.18
C LEU A 437 9.89 29.36 20.50
N GLY A 438 10.77 29.96 21.31
CA GLY A 438 10.40 30.61 22.56
C GLY A 438 9.50 31.83 22.34
N GLY A 439 8.59 32.05 23.29
CA GLY A 439 7.61 33.12 23.28
C GLY A 439 6.17 32.62 23.24
N SER A 440 5.22 33.54 23.12
CA SER A 440 3.80 33.23 23.15
C SER A 440 3.31 32.67 21.81
N TYR A 441 2.44 31.67 21.89
CA TYR A 441 1.70 31.13 20.76
C TYR A 441 0.23 31.59 20.80
N VAL A 442 -0.38 31.67 19.64
CA VAL A 442 -1.80 31.99 19.47
C VAL A 442 -2.49 30.98 18.57
N ILE A 443 -3.81 30.85 18.75
CA ILE A 443 -4.71 30.08 17.91
C ILE A 443 -5.71 31.05 17.26
N GLY A 444 -5.90 30.91 15.95
CA GLY A 444 -6.84 31.73 15.20
C GLY A 444 -6.31 33.09 14.75
N GLN A 445 -5.00 33.34 14.86
CA GLN A 445 -4.33 34.54 14.37
C GLN A 445 -2.92 34.20 13.86
N GLN A 446 -2.44 34.90 12.84
CA GLN A 446 -1.02 34.89 12.47
C GLN A 446 -0.21 35.74 13.48
N GLY A 447 0.09 35.15 14.64
CA GLY A 447 0.94 35.80 15.62
C GLY A 447 0.28 37.04 16.23
N ASN A 448 0.93 38.20 16.09
CA ASN A 448 0.37 39.49 16.50
C ASN A 448 -0.02 40.42 15.33
N ILE A 449 -0.19 39.89 14.12
CA ILE A 449 -0.64 40.70 12.96
C ILE A 449 -2.14 40.97 13.08
N ASP A 450 -2.50 42.25 13.17
CA ASP A 450 -3.90 42.68 13.09
C ASP A 450 -4.41 42.58 11.65
N GLY A 451 -5.51 41.85 11.44
CA GLY A 451 -6.10 41.58 10.12
C GLY A 451 -5.83 40.18 9.53
N GLU A 452 -5.01 39.36 10.19
CA GLU A 452 -4.71 37.98 9.76
C GLU A 452 -5.32 36.93 10.72
N TYR A 453 -6.66 36.96 10.82
CA TYR A 453 -7.45 36.09 11.70
C TYR A 453 -8.06 34.90 10.98
N TRP A 454 -8.19 33.77 11.67
CA TRP A 454 -8.95 32.62 11.19
C TRP A 454 -10.42 32.99 11.00
N THR A 455 -11.00 32.53 9.89
CA THR A 455 -12.41 32.78 9.54
C THR A 455 -13.08 31.45 9.30
N GLY A 456 -13.64 30.84 10.34
CA GLY A 456 -14.18 29.50 10.24
C GLY A 456 -14.12 28.74 11.55
N ASP A 457 -14.18 27.41 11.46
CA ASP A 457 -14.25 26.52 12.61
C ASP A 457 -12.90 25.83 12.82
N ILE A 458 -12.44 25.72 14.07
CA ILE A 458 -11.33 24.86 14.47
C ILE A 458 -11.88 23.88 15.51
N ALA A 459 -11.82 22.59 15.21
CA ALA A 459 -12.36 21.56 16.07
C ALA A 459 -11.30 20.90 16.95
N GLU A 460 -10.10 20.66 16.40
CA GLU A 460 -9.05 19.95 17.13
C GLU A 460 -7.65 20.36 16.67
N ILE A 461 -6.70 20.48 17.60
CA ILE A 461 -5.28 20.76 17.34
C ILE A 461 -4.42 19.84 18.21
N LEU A 462 -3.44 19.18 17.59
CA LEU A 462 -2.37 18.45 18.25
C LEU A 462 -1.02 19.02 17.84
N VAL A 463 -0.12 19.20 18.81
CA VAL A 463 1.25 19.65 18.57
C VAL A 463 2.22 18.72 19.28
N TYR A 464 3.29 18.33 18.59
CA TYR A 464 4.33 17.44 19.08
C TYR A 464 5.69 18.12 19.07
N ASN A 465 6.46 17.98 20.15
CA ASN A 465 7.88 18.38 20.26
C ASN A 465 8.84 17.35 19.61
N ARG A 466 8.35 16.59 18.64
CA ARG A 466 9.13 15.69 17.80
C ARG A 466 8.56 15.60 16.38
N GLN A 467 9.39 15.13 15.46
CA GLN A 467 8.92 14.66 14.16
C GLN A 467 8.19 13.34 14.36
N LEU A 468 6.87 13.33 14.11
CA LEU A 468 6.14 12.08 13.94
C LEU A 468 6.59 11.41 12.64
N SER A 469 6.67 10.08 12.66
CA SER A 469 6.85 9.31 11.44
C SER A 469 5.65 9.46 10.50
N ALA A 470 5.85 9.20 9.21
CA ALA A 470 4.75 9.26 8.24
C ALA A 470 3.60 8.29 8.61
N ALA A 471 3.89 7.18 9.29
CA ALA A 471 2.88 6.25 9.78
C ALA A 471 2.08 6.83 10.96
N GLU A 472 2.76 7.49 11.91
CA GLU A 472 2.10 8.14 13.04
C GLU A 472 1.22 9.32 12.60
N ILE A 473 1.70 10.18 11.69
CA ILE A 473 0.92 11.29 11.14
C ILE A 473 -0.36 10.78 10.47
N ARG A 474 -0.24 9.69 9.68
CA ARG A 474 -1.40 9.05 9.05
C ARG A 474 -2.36 8.48 10.07
N ARG A 475 -1.87 7.73 11.06
CA ARG A 475 -2.72 7.15 12.12
C ARG A 475 -3.50 8.23 12.87
N VAL A 476 -2.84 9.30 13.30
CA VAL A 476 -3.52 10.43 13.95
C VAL A 476 -4.52 11.08 12.99
N GLY A 477 -4.11 11.31 11.73
CA GLY A 477 -4.98 11.89 10.71
C GLY A 477 -6.24 11.04 10.42
N GLU A 478 -6.12 9.71 10.39
CA GLU A 478 -7.22 8.77 10.20
C GLU A 478 -8.19 8.78 11.39
N VAL A 479 -7.67 8.79 12.62
CA VAL A 479 -8.48 8.91 13.84
C VAL A 479 -9.32 10.20 13.80
N LEU A 480 -8.68 11.33 13.48
CA LEU A 480 -9.35 12.62 13.39
C LEU A 480 -10.32 12.67 12.21
N ALA A 481 -9.93 12.15 11.05
CA ALA A 481 -10.79 12.14 9.88
C ALA A 481 -12.05 11.29 10.09
N LYS A 482 -11.92 10.12 10.72
CA LYS A 482 -13.05 9.27 11.10
C LYS A 482 -13.96 10.01 12.07
N LYS A 483 -13.39 10.59 13.14
CA LYS A 483 -14.15 11.38 14.13
C LYS A 483 -14.96 12.50 13.47
N TYR A 484 -14.34 13.29 12.61
CA TYR A 484 -14.95 14.49 12.03
C TYR A 484 -15.59 14.27 10.64
N SER A 485 -15.74 13.01 10.20
CA SER A 485 -16.23 12.64 8.86
C SER A 485 -15.56 13.42 7.73
N VAL A 486 -14.24 13.63 7.84
CA VAL A 486 -13.45 14.32 6.83
C VAL A 486 -13.01 13.32 5.77
N PRO A 487 -13.17 13.60 4.46
CA PRO A 487 -12.57 12.79 3.41
C PRO A 487 -11.06 12.75 3.60
N PHE A 488 -10.49 11.57 3.87
CA PHE A 488 -9.05 11.42 4.07
C PHE A 488 -8.50 10.47 3.01
N SER A 489 -7.70 11.03 2.11
CA SER A 489 -6.89 10.31 1.14
C SER A 489 -5.80 9.51 1.87
N SER A 490 -6.14 8.29 2.26
CA SER A 490 -5.19 7.20 2.15
C SER A 490 -5.06 6.92 0.64
N ARG A 491 -3.98 7.32 -0.02
CA ARG A 491 -3.66 6.79 -1.37
C ARG A 491 -2.94 5.43 -1.30
N GLU A 492 -3.28 4.69 -0.25
CA GLU A 492 -3.55 3.25 -0.24
C GLU A 492 -5.07 3.00 -0.07
N SER A 493 -5.87 3.76 -0.84
CA SER A 493 -7.29 3.65 -1.14
C SER A 493 -8.35 3.68 -0.03
N ILE A 494 -9.56 4.02 -0.48
CA ILE A 494 -10.89 3.50 -0.07
C ILE A 494 -10.94 1.95 0.13
N ARG A 495 -9.83 1.21 -0.05
CA ARG A 495 -9.73 -0.27 -0.01
C ARG A 495 -9.74 -0.86 1.40
N ASP A 496 -9.62 -0.03 2.44
CA ASP A 496 -9.25 -0.46 3.79
C ASP A 496 -10.28 -0.08 4.87
N SER A 497 -11.52 0.25 4.50
CA SER A 497 -12.59 0.56 5.47
C SER A 497 -13.92 -0.16 5.19
N ASP A 498 -13.94 -1.06 4.21
CA ASP A 498 -15.08 -1.94 3.98
C ASP A 498 -14.70 -3.36 4.46
N PRO A 499 -15.23 -3.80 5.62
CA PRO A 499 -15.04 -5.15 6.12
C PRO A 499 -15.42 -6.24 5.12
N GLU A 500 -16.39 -5.97 4.24
CA GLU A 500 -16.82 -6.88 3.18
C GLU A 500 -15.68 -7.04 2.15
N LEU A 501 -15.17 -5.94 1.64
CA LEU A 501 -14.08 -5.94 0.67
C LEU A 501 -12.80 -6.59 1.24
N ARG A 502 -12.48 -6.34 2.52
CA ARG A 502 -11.33 -6.97 3.19
C ARG A 502 -11.53 -8.47 3.40
N ALA A 503 -12.74 -8.89 3.74
CA ALA A 503 -13.08 -10.30 3.85
C ALA A 503 -12.94 -11.01 2.50
N LEU A 504 -13.43 -10.40 1.42
CA LEU A 504 -13.26 -10.91 0.06
C LEU A 504 -11.79 -10.94 -0.37
N ALA A 505 -11.01 -9.90 -0.05
CA ALA A 505 -9.57 -9.89 -0.30
C ALA A 505 -8.84 -11.00 0.47
N SER A 506 -9.31 -11.36 1.67
CA SER A 506 -8.78 -12.50 2.41
C SER A 506 -9.13 -13.84 1.73
N VAL A 507 -10.33 -14.01 1.19
CA VAL A 507 -10.68 -15.19 0.37
C VAL A 507 -9.77 -15.27 -0.86
N CYS A 508 -9.60 -14.16 -1.59
CA CYS A 508 -8.69 -14.06 -2.74
C CYS A 508 -7.26 -14.44 -2.36
N HIS A 509 -6.79 -14.02 -1.18
CA HIS A 509 -5.46 -14.36 -0.67
C HIS A 509 -5.32 -15.86 -0.43
N VAL A 510 -6.31 -16.51 0.18
CA VAL A 510 -6.33 -17.97 0.36
C VAL A 510 -6.25 -18.68 -1.00
N LEU A 511 -7.07 -18.27 -1.97
CA LEU A 511 -7.08 -18.87 -3.31
C LEU A 511 -5.72 -18.78 -4.01
N LEU A 512 -5.10 -17.59 -3.99
CA LEU A 512 -3.76 -17.37 -4.56
C LEU A 512 -2.65 -18.16 -3.85
N ASN A 513 -2.91 -18.70 -2.65
CA ASN A 513 -1.97 -19.51 -1.88
C ASN A 513 -2.24 -21.02 -2.01
N THR A 514 -3.25 -21.45 -2.77
CA THR A 514 -3.55 -22.88 -2.95
C THR A 514 -2.55 -23.56 -3.87
N ASN A 515 -2.30 -24.85 -3.63
CA ASN A 515 -1.51 -25.66 -4.57
C ASN A 515 -2.16 -25.70 -5.97
N GLU A 516 -3.48 -25.65 -6.06
CA GLU A 516 -4.18 -25.61 -7.35
C GLU A 516 -3.85 -24.34 -8.15
N PHE A 517 -3.68 -23.19 -7.47
CA PHE A 517 -3.20 -22.00 -8.15
C PHE A 517 -1.72 -22.11 -8.56
N LEU A 518 -0.87 -22.73 -7.73
CA LEU A 518 0.58 -22.81 -7.99
C LEU A 518 0.96 -23.83 -9.07
N TYR A 519 0.13 -24.84 -9.31
CA TYR A 519 0.41 -25.94 -10.23
C TYR A 519 -0.48 -25.86 -11.47
N VAL A 520 0.10 -26.20 -12.62
CA VAL A 520 -0.61 -26.35 -13.89
C VAL A 520 -0.74 -27.84 -14.18
N ASP A 521 -1.96 -28.29 -14.40
CA ASP A 521 -2.30 -29.67 -14.74
C ASP A 521 -2.15 -29.98 -16.25
#